data_AF-A0A918I9Q6-F1
#
_entry.id   AF-A0A918I9Q6-F1
#
_cell.length_a   1.000
_cell.length_b   1.000
_cell.length_c   1.000
_cell.angle_alpha   90.00
_cell.angle_beta   90.00
_cell.angle_gamma   90.00
#
_symmetry.space_group_name_H-M   'P 1'
#
loop_
_entity.id
_entity.type
_entity.pdbx_description
1 polymer ?
#
loop_
_entity_poly.entity_id
_entity_poly.type
_entity_poly.pdbx_seq_one_letter_code
_entity_poly.pdbx_strand_id
1 'polypeptide(L)'
;MRMAKWTPKHEAPEPLEGPVVATITGGTIVWFVLFLVQLPFYGWFDDHGHLWWLWTCLAGGGLGLVGVWYVRRRDAALKRAAGLREASAE
;
A
#
# COMPACT_ATOMS: atom_id res chain seq x y z
N MET A 1 -24.68 -14.18 29.71
CA MET A 1 -24.91 -13.29 28.55
C MET A 1 -24.53 -14.06 27.28
N ARG A 2 -25.52 -14.49 26.48
CA ARG A 2 -25.31 -15.34 25.29
C ARG A 2 -25.04 -14.42 24.09
N MET A 3 -23.82 -14.45 23.54
CA MET A 3 -23.49 -13.68 22.34
C MET A 3 -24.25 -14.28 21.16
N ALA A 4 -25.21 -13.54 20.61
CA ALA A 4 -25.91 -13.95 19.40
C ALA A 4 -24.90 -14.05 18.26
N LYS A 5 -24.75 -15.25 17.68
CA LYS A 5 -23.89 -15.51 16.53
C LYS A 5 -24.34 -14.62 15.36
N TRP A 6 -23.51 -13.66 14.97
CA TRP A 6 -23.72 -12.89 13.75
C TRP A 6 -23.66 -13.85 12.55
N THR A 7 -24.75 -13.96 11.81
CA THR A 7 -24.85 -14.70 10.56
C THR A 7 -24.78 -13.73 9.38
N PRO A 8 -23.68 -13.73 8.58
CA PRO A 8 -23.58 -12.87 7.41
C PRO A 8 -24.70 -13.20 6.41
N LYS A 9 -25.48 -12.17 6.02
CA LYS A 9 -26.63 -12.27 5.10
C LYS A 9 -26.25 -12.25 3.61
N HIS A 10 -25.00 -11.92 3.30
CA HIS A 10 -24.49 -11.86 1.94
C HIS A 10 -23.37 -12.88 1.76
N GLU A 11 -23.45 -13.68 0.69
CA GLU A 11 -22.33 -14.50 0.23
C GLU A 11 -21.15 -13.57 -0.06
N ALA A 12 -19.96 -13.92 0.42
CA ALA A 12 -18.80 -13.06 0.23
C ALA A 12 -18.56 -12.91 -1.27
N PRO A 13 -18.55 -11.68 -1.81
CA PRO A 13 -18.26 -11.47 -3.23
C PRO A 13 -16.87 -12.04 -3.53
N GLU A 14 -16.68 -12.50 -4.77
CA GLU A 14 -15.39 -13.05 -5.20
C GLU A 14 -14.25 -12.08 -4.85
N PRO A 15 -13.07 -12.57 -4.41
CA PRO A 15 -11.96 -11.73 -4.01
C PRO A 15 -11.65 -10.72 -5.13
N LEU A 16 -11.78 -9.44 -4.82
CA LEU A 16 -11.52 -8.39 -5.78
C LEU A 16 -10.03 -8.38 -6.12
N GLU A 17 -9.66 -8.97 -7.26
CA GLU A 17 -8.28 -8.99 -7.78
C GLU A 17 -7.93 -7.62 -8.37
N GLY A 18 -7.87 -6.61 -7.51
CA GLY A 18 -7.38 -5.28 -7.89
C GLY A 18 -5.87 -5.29 -8.12
N PRO A 19 -5.32 -4.37 -8.93
CA PRO A 19 -3.89 -4.26 -9.16
C PRO A 19 -3.17 -3.67 -7.93
N VAL A 20 -3.06 -4.45 -6.85
CA VAL A 20 -2.55 -4.01 -5.54
C VAL A 20 -1.14 -3.41 -5.66
N VAL A 21 -0.27 -4.02 -6.46
CA VAL A 21 1.08 -3.50 -6.71
C VAL A 21 1.03 -2.10 -7.32
N ALA A 22 0.15 -1.88 -8.31
CA ALA A 22 0.02 -0.60 -8.99
C ALA A 22 -0.54 0.47 -8.04
N THR A 23 -1.55 0.14 -7.24
CA THR A 23 -2.16 1.07 -6.26
C THR A 23 -1.15 1.51 -5.20
N ILE A 24 -0.43 0.56 -4.60
CA ILE A 24 0.59 0.88 -3.58
C ILE A 24 1.73 1.69 -4.19
N THR A 25 2.16 1.35 -5.40
CA THR A 25 3.20 2.10 -6.11
C THR A 25 2.74 3.52 -6.43
N GLY A 26 1.52 3.69 -6.94
CA GLY A 26 0.94 5.00 -7.24
C GLY A 26 0.85 5.89 -6.01
N GLY A 27 0.29 5.38 -4.90
CA GLY A 27 0.22 6.11 -3.63
C GLY A 27 1.61 6.50 -3.10
N THR A 28 2.59 5.58 -3.19
CA THR A 28 3.97 5.84 -2.77
C THR A 28 4.61 6.96 -3.60
N ILE A 29 4.44 6.93 -4.92
CA ILE A 29 4.97 7.95 -5.83
C ILE A 29 4.36 9.31 -5.50
N VAL A 30 3.03 9.39 -5.33
CA VAL A 30 2.36 10.65 -5.01
C VAL A 30 2.91 11.24 -3.71
N TRP A 31 2.99 10.46 -2.63
CA TRP A 31 3.52 10.95 -1.34
C TRP A 31 4.99 11.35 -1.42
N PHE A 32 5.81 10.59 -2.13
CA PHE A 32 7.23 10.88 -2.30
C PHE A 32 7.46 12.14 -3.14
N VAL A 33 6.71 12.32 -4.25
CA VAL A 33 6.76 13.53 -5.07
C VAL A 33 6.30 14.75 -4.28
N LEU A 34 5.21 14.63 -3.52
CA LEU A 34 4.76 15.72 -2.63
C LEU A 34 5.87 16.09 -1.64
N PHE A 35 6.55 15.12 -1.02
CA PHE A 35 7.69 15.41 -0.14
C PHE A 35 8.79 16.21 -0.87
N LEU A 36 9.21 15.76 -2.06
CA LEU A 36 10.25 16.43 -2.84
C LEU A 36 9.87 17.86 -3.25
N VAL A 37 8.62 18.09 -3.66
CA VAL A 37 8.13 19.41 -4.05
C VAL A 37 8.07 20.38 -2.87
N GLN A 38 7.88 19.89 -1.65
CA GLN A 38 7.83 20.72 -0.45
C GLN A 38 9.22 21.12 0.08
N LEU A 39 10.27 20.34 -0.18
CA LEU A 39 11.63 20.60 0.34
C LEU A 39 12.19 22.01 0.02
N PRO A 40 12.05 22.56 -1.20
CA PRO A 40 12.47 23.93 -1.49
C PRO A 40 11.75 25.00 -0.65
N PHE A 41 10.56 24.68 -0.14
CA PHE A 41 9.73 25.57 0.67
C PHE A 41 9.84 25.28 2.18
N TYR A 42 10.84 24.52 2.62
CA TYR A 42 10.97 24.11 4.02
C TYR A 42 10.86 25.29 4.99
N GLY A 43 11.55 26.40 4.73
CA GLY A 43 11.49 27.60 5.57
C GLY A 43 10.10 28.19 5.69
N TRP A 44 9.33 28.25 4.59
CA TRP A 44 7.95 28.73 4.63
C TRP A 44 7.06 27.81 5.47
N PHE A 45 7.22 26.49 5.34
CA PHE A 45 6.48 25.51 6.15
C PHE A 45 6.83 25.59 7.64
N ASP A 46 8.09 25.90 7.98
CA ASP A 46 8.54 26.12 9.36
C ASP A 46 7.92 27.40 9.94
N ASP A 47 8.03 28.50 9.21
CA ASP A 47 7.53 29.82 9.60
C ASP A 47 5.99 29.82 9.83
N HIS A 48 5.24 29.01 9.09
CA HIS A 48 3.78 28.91 9.18
C HIS A 48 3.30 27.75 10.07
N GLY A 49 4.20 26.99 10.70
CA GLY A 49 3.84 25.87 11.58
C GLY A 49 3.22 24.67 10.85
N HIS A 50 3.48 24.54 9.55
CA HIS A 50 2.97 23.47 8.69
C HIS A 50 3.99 22.33 8.49
N LEU A 51 5.11 22.33 9.22
CA LEU A 51 6.15 21.32 9.12
C LEU A 51 5.63 19.87 9.25
N TRP A 52 4.52 19.66 9.98
CA TRP A 52 3.82 18.37 10.08
C TRP A 52 3.53 17.78 8.69
N TRP A 53 3.11 18.60 7.71
CA TRP A 53 2.75 18.14 6.38
C TRP A 53 3.95 17.49 5.66
N LEU A 54 5.13 18.09 5.80
CA LEU A 54 6.37 17.59 5.24
C LEU A 54 6.75 16.24 5.86
N TRP A 55 6.63 16.11 7.19
CA TRP A 55 6.85 14.85 7.90
C TRP A 55 5.83 13.77 7.53
N THR A 56 4.58 14.14 7.27
CA THR A 56 3.53 13.22 6.81
C THR A 56 3.85 12.67 5.43
N CYS A 57 4.29 13.53 4.50
CA CYS A 57 4.73 13.09 3.18
C CYS A 57 5.98 12.21 3.26
N LEU A 58 6.93 12.53 4.14
CA LEU A 58 8.11 11.71 4.37
C LEU A 58 7.73 10.33 4.93
N ALA A 59 6.85 10.28 5.93
CA ALA A 59 6.37 9.03 6.50
C ALA A 59 5.59 8.20 5.47
N GLY A 60 4.70 8.83 4.69
CA GLY A 60 3.94 8.19 3.61
C GLY A 60 4.84 7.64 2.50
N GLY A 61 5.82 8.43 2.04
CA GLY A 61 6.79 7.99 1.04
C GLY A 61 7.71 6.88 1.57
N GLY A 62 8.22 7.02 2.80
CA GLY A 62 9.08 6.04 3.44
C GLY A 62 8.39 4.69 3.69
N LEU A 63 7.19 4.71 4.29
CA LEU A 63 6.38 3.51 4.48
C LEU A 63 5.92 2.91 3.14
N GLY A 64 5.64 3.75 2.15
CA GLY A 64 5.28 3.33 0.80
C GLY A 64 6.38 2.53 0.11
N LEU A 65 7.65 2.95 0.21
CA LEU A 65 8.79 2.20 -0.33
C LEU A 65 8.89 0.78 0.26
N VAL A 66 8.69 0.64 1.57
CA VAL A 66 8.65 -0.66 2.25
C VAL A 66 7.45 -1.49 1.76
N GLY A 67 6.28 -0.86 1.60
CA GLY A 67 5.08 -1.47 1.07
C GLY A 67 5.27 -2.01 -0.36
N VAL A 68 5.87 -1.23 -1.26
CA VAL A 68 6.17 -1.64 -2.63
C VAL A 68 7.10 -2.86 -2.64
N TRP A 69 8.16 -2.86 -1.83
CA TRP A 69 9.05 -4.01 -1.71
C TRP A 69 8.30 -5.28 -1.27
N TYR A 70 7.45 -5.14 -0.24
CA TYR A 70 6.68 -6.25 0.31
C TYR A 70 5.70 -6.83 -0.70
N VAL A 71 4.87 -6.00 -1.35
CA VAL A 71 3.85 -6.47 -2.30
C VAL A 71 4.50 -7.09 -3.53
N ARG A 72 5.61 -6.53 -4.03
CA ARG A 72 6.39 -7.15 -5.13
C ARG A 72 6.93 -8.52 -4.75
N ARG A 73 7.45 -8.68 -3.52
CA ARG A 73 7.94 -9.96 -3.04
C ARG A 73 6.81 -10.98 -2.90
N ARG A 74 5.63 -10.57 -2.44
CA ARG A 74 4.43 -11.41 -2.35
C ARG A 74 3.97 -11.88 -3.73
N ASP A 75 3.86 -10.95 -4.68
CA ASP A 75 3.46 -11.24 -6.07
C ASP A 75 4.41 -12.25 -6.74
N ALA A 76 5.73 -12.08 -6.54
CA ALA A 76 6.74 -13.01 -7.04
C ALA A 76 6.68 -14.41 -6.37
N ALA A 77 6.23 -14.50 -5.11
CA ALA A 77 6.03 -15.78 -4.44
C ALA A 77 4.77 -16.50 -4.97
N LEU A 78 3.67 -15.77 -5.16
CA LEU A 78 2.41 -16.30 -5.69
C LEU A 78 2.59 -16.83 -7.13
N LYS A 79 3.26 -16.07 -8.00
CA LYS A 79 3.57 -16.50 -9.37
C LYS A 79 4.41 -17.79 -9.42
N ARG A 80 5.37 -17.93 -8.49
CA ARG A 80 6.17 -19.17 -8.37
C ARG A 80 5.35 -20.36 -7.90
N ALA A 81 4.48 -20.18 -6.92
CA ALA A 81 3.58 -21.24 -6.45
C ALA A 81 2.59 -21.69 -7.53
N ALA A 82 2.09 -20.76 -8.34
CA ALA A 82 1.22 -21.07 -9.48
C ALA A 82 1.92 -21.96 -10.51
N GLY A 83 3.14 -21.60 -10.95
CA GLY A 83 3.89 -22.39 -11.93
C GLY A 83 4.26 -23.80 -11.43
N LEU A 84 4.53 -23.98 -10.14
CA LEU A 84 4.76 -25.31 -9.57
C LEU A 84 3.50 -26.19 -9.57
N ARG A 85 2.32 -25.60 -9.37
CA ARG A 85 1.05 -26.33 -9.46
C ARG A 85 0.76 -26.78 -10.89
N GLU A 86 1.01 -25.92 -11.87
CA GLU A 86 0.86 -26.26 -13.28
C GLU A 86 1.82 -27.38 -13.69
N ALA A 87 3.10 -27.29 -13.31
CA ALA A 87 4.10 -28.32 -13.60
C ALA A 87 3.87 -29.66 -12.87
N SER A 88 3.09 -29.68 -11.79
CA SER A 88 2.70 -30.92 -11.09
C SER A 88 1.38 -31.52 -11.61
N ALA A 89 0.64 -30.76 -12.42
CA ALA A 89 -0.61 -31.18 -13.03
C ALA A 89 -0.41 -31.78 -14.44
N GLU A 90 0.76 -31.55 -15.03
CA GLU A 90 1.25 -32.17 -16.28
C GLU A 90 2.05 -33.45 -15.98
#